data_AF-A0A7R9IHR1-F1
#
_entry.id   AF-A0A7R9IHR1-F1
#
_cell.length_a   1.000
_cell.length_b   1.000
_cell.length_c   1.000
_cell.angle_alpha   90.00
_cell.angle_beta   90.00
_cell.angle_gamma   90.00
#
_symmetry.space_group_name_H-M   'P 1'
#
loop_
_entity.id
_entity.type
_entity.pdbx_description
1 polymer ?
#
loop_
_entity_poly.entity_id
_entity_poly.type
_entity_poly.pdbx_seq_one_letter_code
_entity_poly.pdbx_strand_id
1 'polypeptide(L)' 'MRLIEELNIVGVSGITLLQSNFPKSDGFFLTVTQLADPLYAFLFLVPIAAGLHTSFGTDILVATVVAEWSNTLLKW' A
#
# COMPACT_ATOMS: atom_id res chain seq x y z
N MET A 1 -16.32 18.84 16.75
CA MET A 1 -16.54 19.53 15.45
C MET A 1 -15.27 20.18 14.93
N ARG A 2 -14.63 21.10 15.68
CA ARG A 2 -13.39 21.80 15.24
C ARG A 2 -12.21 20.88 14.89
N LEU A 3 -11.92 19.85 15.69
CA LEU A 3 -10.80 18.92 15.44
C LEU A 3 -10.92 18.12 14.12
N ILE A 4 -12.15 17.76 13.72
CA ILE A 4 -12.41 17.00 12.49
C ILE A 4 -12.18 17.90 11.27
N GLU A 5 -12.57 19.17 11.38
CA GLU A 5 -12.33 20.20 10.36
C GLU A 5 -10.83 20.40 10.13
N GLU A 6 -10.06 20.59 11.20
CA GLU A 6 -8.60 20.79 11.12
C GLU A 6 -7.89 19.57 10.51
N LEU A 7 -8.30 18.35 10.90
CA LEU A 7 -7.80 17.11 10.30
C LEU A 7 -8.12 17.01 8.80
N ASN A 8 -9.32 17.43 8.39
CA ASN A 8 -9.72 17.45 6.99
C ASN A 8 -8.86 18.44 6.20
N ILE A 9 -8.66 19.66 6.70
CA ILE A 9 -7.82 20.69 6.05
C ILE A 9 -6.38 20.21 5.89
N VAL A 10 -5.81 19.56 6.91
CA VAL A 10 -4.47 18.97 6.84
C VAL A 10 -4.41 17.87 5.79
N GLY A 11 -5.41 16.99 5.74
CA GLY A 11 -5.51 15.94 4.73
C GLY A 11 -5.56 16.49 3.30
N VAL A 12 -6.44 17.47 3.05
CA VAL A 12 -6.57 18.14 1.76
C VAL A 12 -5.27 18.81 1.36
N SER A 13 -4.64 19.55 2.28
CA SER A 13 -3.37 20.23 2.03
C SER A 13 -2.25 19.25 1.68
N GLY A 14 -2.17 18.11 2.39
CA GLY A 14 -1.21 17.05 2.10
C GLY A 14 -1.40 16.43 0.72
N ILE A 15 -2.65 16.14 0.33
CA ILE A 15 -2.96 15.59 -0.99
C ILE A 15 -2.60 16.59 -2.08
N THR A 16 -2.95 17.87 -1.93
CA THR A 16 -2.61 18.92 -2.91
C THR A 16 -1.10 19.12 -3.03
N LEU A 17 -0.36 19.03 -1.92
CA LEU A 17 1.10 19.10 -1.93
C LEU A 17 1.71 17.91 -2.69
N LEU A 18 1.23 16.70 -2.46
CA LEU A 18 1.67 15.50 -3.20
C LEU A 18 1.35 15.61 -4.69
N GLN A 19 0.13 16.02 -5.04
CA GLN A 19 -0.30 16.16 -6.44
C GLN A 19 0.47 17.24 -7.20
N SER A 20 0.82 18.35 -6.53
CA SER A 20 1.60 19.44 -7.15
C SER A 20 3.09 19.11 -7.32
N ASN A 21 3.67 18.29 -6.45
CA ASN A 21 5.07 17.86 -6.58
C ASN A 21 5.23 16.73 -7.61
N PHE A 22 4.20 15.93 -7.86
CA PHE A 22 4.25 14.77 -8.76
C PHE A 22 3.23 14.81 -9.92
N PRO A 23 3.15 15.89 -10.72
CA PRO A 23 2.07 16.12 -11.68
C PRO A 23 2.03 15.17 -12.90
N LYS A 24 2.95 14.20 -12.99
CA LYS A 24 3.02 13.19 -14.07
C LYS A 24 3.48 11.81 -13.58
N SER A 25 3.49 11.57 -12.27
CA SER A 25 3.95 10.29 -11.71
C SER A 25 2.84 9.27 -11.55
N ASP A 26 1.67 9.52 -12.14
CA ASP A 26 0.50 8.62 -12.07
C ASP A 26 0.86 7.20 -12.47
N GLY A 27 1.64 7.02 -13.53
CA GLY A 27 2.10 5.69 -13.95
C GLY A 27 2.99 5.00 -12.90
N PHE A 28 3.93 5.73 -12.30
CA PHE A 28 4.81 5.20 -11.25
C PHE A 28 4.02 4.81 -10.00
N PHE A 29 3.15 5.70 -9.51
CA PHE A 29 2.33 5.42 -8.33
C PHE A 29 1.31 4.32 -8.60
N LEU A 30 0.79 4.21 -9.81
CA LEU A 30 -0.08 3.11 -10.22
C LEU A 30 0.68 1.77 -10.19
N THR A 31 1.91 1.72 -10.70
CA THR A 31 2.74 0.51 -10.62
C THR A 31 3.08 0.15 -9.18
N VAL A 32 3.44 1.12 -8.34
CA VAL A 32 3.69 0.89 -6.91
C VAL A 32 2.44 0.35 -6.22
N THR A 33 1.27 0.90 -6.55
CA THR A 33 -0.02 0.43 -6.01
C THR A 33 -0.32 -1.00 -6.46
N GLN A 34 -0.07 -1.33 -7.73
CA GLN A 34 -0.25 -2.68 -8.26
C GLN A 34 0.69 -3.70 -7.61
N LEU A 35 1.93 -3.31 -7.32
CA LEU A 35 2.89 -4.17 -6.61
C LEU A 35 2.52 -4.38 -5.14
N ALA A 36 1.92 -3.37 -4.52
CA ALA A 36 1.40 -3.43 -3.17
C ALA A 36 0.01 -4.10 -3.08
N ASP A 37 -0.59 -4.46 -4.22
CA ASP A 37 -1.85 -5.19 -4.24
C ASP A 37 -1.64 -6.60 -3.65
N PRO A 38 -2.41 -6.99 -2.63
CA PRO A 38 -2.31 -8.31 -2.02
C PRO A 38 -2.45 -9.45 -3.02
N LEU A 39 -3.35 -9.32 -4.00
CA LEU A 39 -3.57 -10.32 -5.04
C LEU A 39 -2.29 -10.49 -5.88
N TYR A 40 -1.64 -9.39 -6.23
CA TYR A 40 -0.36 -9.41 -6.95
C TYR A 40 0.75 -10.01 -6.10
N ALA A 41 0.79 -9.68 -4.81
CA ALA A 41 1.76 -10.22 -3.87
C ALA A 41 1.62 -11.75 -3.72
N PHE A 42 0.40 -12.28 -3.57
CA PHE A 42 0.15 -13.72 -3.47
C PHE A 42 0.45 -14.47 -4.78
N LEU A 43 0.10 -13.90 -5.94
CA LEU A 43 0.25 -14.57 -7.24
C LEU A 43 1.67 -14.53 -7.79
N PHE A 44 2.39 -13.42 -7.58
CA PHE A 44 3.68 -13.20 -8.23
C PHE A 44 4.81 -13.06 -7.21
N LEU A 45 4.69 -12.19 -6.21
CA LEU A 45 5.81 -11.91 -5.30
C LEU A 45 6.16 -13.12 -4.43
N VAL A 46 5.17 -13.79 -3.83
CA VAL A 46 5.41 -14.94 -2.94
C VAL A 46 6.05 -16.12 -3.69
N PRO A 47 5.54 -16.58 -4.86
CA PRO A 47 6.16 -17.69 -5.58
C PRO A 47 7.57 -17.37 -6.09
N ILE A 48 7.80 -16.14 -6.58
CA ILE A 48 9.12 -15.71 -7.05
C ILE A 48 10.10 -15.66 -5.88
N ALA A 49 9.71 -15.07 -4.75
CA ALA A 49 10.53 -15.00 -3.56
C ALA A 49 10.83 -16.38 -2.97
N ALA A 50 9.84 -17.27 -2.92
CA ALA A 50 10.01 -18.64 -2.44
C ALA A 50 10.91 -19.46 -3.36
N GLY A 51 10.88 -19.20 -4.68
CA GLY A 51 11.77 -19.83 -5.66
C GLY A 51 13.24 -19.39 -5.52
N LEU A 52 13.49 -18.18 -5.02
CA LEU A 52 14.84 -17.69 -4.70
C LEU A 52 15.31 -18.19 -3.34
N HIS A 53 14.47 -18.03 -2.33
CA HIS A 53 14.75 -18.47 -0.96
C HIS A 53 13.43 -18.68 -0.22
N THR A 54 13.16 -19.92 0.19
CA THR A 54 11.89 -20.32 0.82
C THR A 54 11.57 -19.49 2.07
N SER A 55 12.57 -19.19 2.91
CA SER A 55 12.35 -18.33 4.09
C SER A 55 11.88 -16.94 3.71
N PHE A 56 12.41 -16.36 2.63
CA PHE A 56 12.05 -15.02 2.20
C PHE A 56 10.62 -14.98 1.62
N GLY A 57 10.24 -16.03 0.89
CA GLY A 57 8.86 -16.23 0.46
C GLY A 57 7.87 -16.36 1.62
N THR A 58 8.25 -17.06 2.69
CA THR A 58 7.44 -17.16 3.91
C THR A 58 7.28 -15.82 4.61
N ASP A 59 8.35 -15.02 4.71
CA ASP A 59 8.30 -13.69 5.32
C ASP A 59 7.35 -12.76 4.55
N ILE A 60 7.43 -12.76 3.21
CA ILE A 60 6.53 -11.97 2.34
C ILE A 60 5.08 -12.45 2.48
N LEU A 61 4.86 -13.76 2.57
CA LEU A 61 3.53 -14.34 2.75
C LEU A 61 2.90 -13.87 4.07
N VAL A 62 3.64 -13.96 5.18
CA VAL A 62 3.17 -13.51 6.50
C VAL A 62 2.90 -12.01 6.50
N ALA A 63 3.80 -11.21 5.94
CA ALA A 63 3.61 -9.77 5.83
C ALA A 63 2.33 -9.40 5.05
N THR A 64 2.07 -10.10 3.93
CA THR A 64 0.87 -9.89 3.11
C THR A 64 -0.41 -10.26 3.88
N VAL A 65 -0.42 -11.38 4.61
CA VAL A 65 -1.56 -11.81 5.43
C VAL A 65 -1.84 -10.81 6.56
N VAL A 66 -0.79 -10.35 7.27
CA VAL A 66 -0.93 -9.38 8.35
C VAL A 66 -1.41 -8.03 7.83
N ALA A 67 -0.93 -7.59 6.67
CA ALA A 67 -1.38 -6.37 6.02
C ALA A 67 -2.87 -6.45 5.65
N GLU A 68 -3.32 -7.55 5.04
CA GLU A 68 -4.73 -7.75 4.68
C GLU A 68 -5.64 -7.85 5.90
N TRP A 69 -5.18 -8.53 6.95
CA TRP A 69 -5.94 -8.62 8.19
C TRP A 69 -6.06 -7.24 8.86
N SER A 70 -4.98 -6.45 8.90
CA SER A 70 -4.99 -5.09 9.43
C SER A 70 -5.90 -4.17 8.62
N ASN A 71 -5.85 -4.28 7.29
CA ASN A 71 -6.72 -3.55 6.37
C ASN A 71 -8.21 -3.86 6.64
N THR A 72 -8.53 -5.13 6.89
CA THR A 72 -9.88 -5.55 7.27
C THR A 72 -10.28 -4.94 8.62
N LEU A 73 -9.41 -4.97 9.62
CA LEU A 73 -9.73 -4.43 10.95
C LEU A 73 -9.90 -2.91 10.97
N LEU A 74 -9.14 -2.17 10.15
CA LEU A 74 -9.13 -0.71 10.16
C LEU A 74 -10.14 -0.07 9.21
N LYS A 75 -10.62 -0.82 8.20
CA LYS A 75 -11.70 -0.37 7.31
C LYS A 75 -13.09 -0.53 7.92
N TRP A 76 -13.24 -1.46 8.86
CA TRP A 76 -14.46 -1.67 9.66
C TRP A 76 -14.48 -0.75 10.88
#